data_AF-A0A2X3JYT9-F1
#
_entry.id   AF-A0A2X3JYT9-F1
#
_cell.length_a   1.000
_cell.length_b   1.000
_cell.length_c   1.000
_cell.angle_alpha   90.00
_cell.angle_beta   90.00
_cell.angle_gamma   90.00
#
_symmetry.space_group_name_H-M   'P 1'
#
loop_
_entity.id
_entity.type
_entity.pdbx_description
1 polymer ?
#
loop_
_entity_poly.entity_id
_entity_poly.type
_entity_poly.pdbx_seq_one_letter_code
_entity_poly.pdbx_strand_id
1 'polypeptide(L)'
;MDQIVQEGGLEYATDVIIHLQQIDIKWDYANNIIIILPSGIAPDYLEQYSRFELRLRKHLSLAEESLWQKCAQKLIAAIPHIPEWRQPLIALLLPEKPEIAHEIAQRLLGQKKLPSLEWLKIVATDEHILGLIRKNITSPYAIFDDYYCGAIWSATVLQEQGVAALPRFAPYAASDYCADVLRHINHPFALTLLIRVAGHTKRCHDRMTKAIAAFPHAAMAALTELLGQKEENSWRIMLMTMLISQPALAEQVIPWLSTPAVAVLKSCQQQLTQPSNHASADLLPAVVVSPPLAFEKEKIADSGAGFSAIRH
;
A
#
# COMPACT_ATOMS: atom_id res chain seq x y z
N MET A 1 -4.89 6.40 -28.77
CA MET A 1 -4.22 7.61 -28.24
C MET A 1 -2.90 7.85 -28.95
N ASP A 2 -1.95 6.90 -28.90
CA ASP A 2 -0.62 7.07 -29.52
C ASP A 2 -0.68 7.49 -31.01
N GLN A 3 -1.54 6.84 -31.81
CA GLN A 3 -1.75 7.21 -33.22
C GLN A 3 -2.32 8.63 -33.39
N ILE A 4 -3.24 9.06 -32.52
CA ILE A 4 -3.83 10.42 -32.59
C ILE A 4 -2.77 11.48 -32.30
N VAL A 5 -1.89 11.23 -31.32
CA VAL A 5 -0.78 12.13 -31.03
C VAL A 5 0.22 12.15 -32.19
N GLN A 6 0.50 11.00 -32.80
CA GLN A 6 1.41 10.90 -33.94
C GLN A 6 0.90 11.66 -35.18
N GLU A 7 -0.39 11.56 -35.48
CA GLU A 7 -0.97 12.15 -36.70
C GLU A 7 -1.42 13.60 -36.51
N GLY A 8 -2.00 13.95 -35.35
CA GLY A 8 -2.59 15.26 -35.09
C GLY A 8 -1.82 16.12 -34.07
N GLY A 9 -0.82 15.56 -33.39
CA GLY A 9 -0.10 16.24 -32.32
C GLY A 9 -0.82 16.18 -30.96
N LEU A 10 -0.09 16.55 -29.91
CA LEU A 10 -0.58 16.45 -28.53
C LEU A 10 -1.71 17.45 -28.23
N GLU A 11 -1.65 18.65 -28.80
CA GLU A 11 -2.73 19.64 -28.61
C GLU A 11 -4.05 19.13 -29.18
N TYR A 12 -4.04 18.50 -30.36
CA TYR A 12 -5.22 17.89 -30.95
C TYR A 12 -5.73 16.69 -30.15
N ALA A 13 -4.82 15.81 -29.71
CA ALA A 13 -5.18 14.69 -28.85
C ALA A 13 -5.83 15.14 -27.52
N THR A 14 -5.40 16.30 -27.01
CA THR A 14 -6.02 16.94 -25.83
C THR A 14 -7.45 17.38 -26.14
N ASP A 15 -7.68 18.01 -27.29
CA ASP A 15 -9.03 18.39 -27.74
C ASP A 15 -9.91 17.15 -27.87
N VAL A 16 -9.40 16.04 -28.43
CA VAL A 16 -10.15 14.77 -28.54
C VAL A 16 -10.59 14.26 -27.17
N ILE A 17 -9.72 14.30 -26.15
CA ILE A 17 -10.09 13.87 -24.80
C ILE A 17 -11.16 14.76 -24.18
N ILE A 18 -11.08 16.07 -24.37
CA ILE A 18 -12.08 17.02 -23.89
C ILE A 18 -13.46 16.70 -24.50
N HIS A 19 -13.52 16.48 -25.81
CA HIS A 19 -14.77 16.15 -26.50
C HIS A 19 -15.32 14.77 -26.08
N LEU A 20 -14.43 13.80 -25.82
CA LEU A 20 -14.83 12.48 -25.34
C LEU A 20 -15.52 12.52 -23.97
N GLN A 21 -15.33 13.57 -23.17
CA GLN A 21 -16.03 13.70 -21.89
C GLN A 21 -17.52 14.03 -22.03
N GLN A 22 -17.97 14.37 -23.23
CA GLN A 22 -19.38 14.65 -23.55
C GLN A 22 -20.13 13.39 -23.99
N ILE A 23 -19.41 12.29 -24.21
CA ILE A 23 -19.94 11.08 -24.84
C ILE A 23 -19.72 9.88 -23.91
N ASP A 24 -20.79 9.11 -23.70
CA ASP A 24 -20.82 7.83 -23.01
C ASP A 24 -20.99 6.72 -24.06
N ILE A 25 -20.18 5.67 -23.98
CA ILE A 25 -20.15 4.58 -24.95
C ILE A 25 -20.48 3.28 -24.22
N LYS A 26 -21.64 2.69 -24.54
CA LYS A 26 -22.12 1.44 -23.95
C LYS A 26 -22.14 0.32 -24.96
N TRP A 27 -21.80 -0.88 -24.50
CA TRP A 27 -21.97 -2.09 -25.28
C TRP A 27 -23.27 -2.77 -24.89
N ASP A 28 -24.17 -2.97 -25.84
CA ASP A 28 -25.31 -3.85 -25.68
C ASP A 28 -24.90 -5.26 -26.11
N TYR A 29 -24.57 -6.10 -25.13
CA TYR A 29 -24.13 -7.47 -25.37
C TYR A 29 -25.22 -8.36 -25.95
N ALA A 30 -26.50 -8.07 -25.65
CA ALA A 30 -27.61 -8.89 -26.15
C ALA A 30 -27.82 -8.68 -27.65
N ASN A 31 -27.68 -7.44 -28.12
CA ASN A 31 -27.89 -7.08 -29.52
C ASN A 31 -26.58 -6.92 -30.32
N ASN A 32 -25.42 -7.03 -29.66
CA ASN A 32 -24.09 -6.85 -30.25
C ASN A 32 -23.93 -5.47 -30.95
N ILE A 33 -24.44 -4.42 -30.31
CA ILE A 33 -24.38 -3.04 -30.82
C ILE A 33 -23.66 -2.10 -29.84
N ILE A 34 -23.08 -1.04 -30.39
CA ILE A 34 -22.51 0.08 -29.63
C ILE A 34 -23.57 1.18 -29.54
N ILE A 35 -23.87 1.61 -28.31
CA ILE A 35 -24.77 2.71 -28.04
C ILE A 35 -23.93 3.91 -27.61
N ILE A 36 -24.10 5.03 -28.32
CA ILE A 36 -23.43 6.30 -28.03
C ILE A 36 -24.47 7.25 -27.43
N LEU A 37 -24.24 7.69 -26.20
CA LEU A 37 -25.14 8.54 -25.44
C LEU A 37 -24.42 9.84 -25.01
N PRO A 38 -25.15 10.95 -24.80
CA PRO A 38 -24.57 12.10 -24.12
C PRO A 38 -24.22 11.74 -22.66
N SER A 39 -23.05 12.15 -22.17
CA SER A 39 -22.61 11.97 -20.78
C SER A 39 -23.36 12.83 -19.76
N GLY A 40 -24.55 13.34 -20.08
CA GLY A 40 -25.33 14.23 -19.21
C GLY A 40 -25.88 13.53 -17.95
N ILE A 41 -25.89 12.19 -17.93
CA ILE A 41 -26.39 11.38 -16.82
C ILE A 41 -25.20 10.68 -16.16
N ALA A 42 -25.00 10.91 -14.87
CA ALA A 42 -23.95 10.25 -14.11
C ALA A 42 -24.34 8.78 -13.80
N PRO A 43 -23.40 7.82 -13.91
CA PRO A 43 -23.62 6.47 -13.43
C PRO A 43 -23.71 6.44 -11.90
N ASP A 44 -24.43 5.45 -11.37
CA ASP A 44 -24.52 5.16 -9.93
C ASP A 44 -23.35 4.30 -9.43
N TYR A 45 -22.42 3.92 -10.31
CA TYR A 45 -21.17 3.21 -10.00
C TYR A 45 -19.93 4.02 -10.34
N LEU A 46 -18.78 3.64 -9.76
CA LEU A 46 -17.48 4.21 -10.12
C LEU A 46 -17.07 3.69 -11.50
N GLU A 47 -17.33 4.49 -12.53
CA GLU A 47 -16.84 4.19 -13.86
C GLU A 47 -15.31 4.29 -13.91
N GLN A 48 -14.70 3.29 -14.54
CA GLN A 48 -13.27 3.23 -14.79
C GLN A 48 -12.93 4.06 -16.02
N TYR A 49 -11.91 4.91 -15.92
CA TYR A 49 -11.40 5.60 -17.10
C TYR A 49 -10.72 4.62 -18.04
N SER A 50 -10.98 4.79 -19.33
CA SER A 50 -10.40 3.91 -20.33
C SER A 50 -8.88 4.08 -20.39
N ARG A 51 -8.18 3.00 -20.77
CA ARG A 51 -6.74 3.08 -21.06
C ARG A 51 -6.43 4.13 -22.13
N PHE A 52 -7.38 4.39 -23.03
CA PHE A 52 -7.25 5.41 -24.05
C PHE A 52 -7.18 6.82 -23.45
N GLU A 53 -8.10 7.15 -22.53
CA GLU A 53 -8.12 8.45 -21.83
C GLU A 53 -6.86 8.65 -21.00
N LEU A 54 -6.53 7.67 -20.16
CA LEU A 54 -5.37 7.73 -19.27
C LEU A 54 -4.03 7.76 -20.03
N ARG A 55 -3.99 7.24 -21.27
CA ARG A 55 -2.77 7.26 -22.08
C ARG A 55 -2.33 8.67 -22.45
N LEU A 56 -3.23 9.66 -22.47
CA LEU A 56 -2.87 11.05 -22.70
C LEU A 56 -1.85 11.55 -21.66
N ARG A 57 -1.98 11.11 -20.41
CA ARG A 57 -1.07 11.47 -19.30
C ARG A 57 0.40 11.15 -19.61
N LYS A 58 0.67 10.01 -20.25
CA LYS A 58 2.03 9.64 -20.67
C LYS A 58 2.58 10.65 -21.67
N HIS A 59 1.79 11.06 -22.65
CA HIS A 59 2.24 12.04 -23.64
C HIS A 59 2.44 13.42 -23.03
N LEU A 60 1.58 13.84 -22.09
CA LEU A 60 1.77 15.07 -21.31
C LEU A 60 3.10 15.03 -20.54
N SER A 61 3.42 13.92 -19.87
CA SER A 61 4.68 13.80 -19.10
C SER A 61 5.97 13.85 -19.95
N LEU A 62 5.86 13.62 -21.26
CA LEU A 62 6.99 13.63 -22.20
C LEU A 62 7.03 14.90 -23.04
N ALA A 63 6.05 15.79 -22.90
CA ALA A 63 5.96 17.01 -23.68
C ALA A 63 6.93 18.07 -23.18
N GLU A 64 7.39 18.93 -24.10
CA GLU A 64 8.10 20.16 -23.73
C GLU A 64 7.19 21.06 -22.87
N GLU A 65 7.77 21.80 -21.95
CA GLU A 65 7.03 22.60 -20.96
C GLU A 65 6.02 23.55 -21.61
N SER A 66 6.40 24.22 -22.71
CA SER A 66 5.50 25.15 -23.42
C SER A 66 4.27 24.44 -24.02
N LEU A 67 4.46 23.23 -24.54
CA LEU A 67 3.38 22.41 -25.10
C LEU A 67 2.51 21.82 -23.99
N TRP A 68 3.13 21.34 -22.92
CA TRP A 68 2.42 20.86 -21.73
C TRP A 68 1.53 21.96 -21.13
N GLN A 69 2.04 23.19 -20.97
CA GLN A 69 1.28 24.33 -20.43
C GLN A 69 0.04 24.63 -21.28
N LYS A 70 0.17 24.61 -22.62
CA LYS A 70 -0.98 24.80 -23.52
C LYS A 70 -2.02 23.71 -23.34
N CYS A 71 -1.61 22.44 -23.31
CA CYS A 71 -2.51 21.31 -23.12
C CYS A 71 -3.20 21.35 -21.74
N ALA A 72 -2.44 21.61 -20.67
CA ALA A 72 -2.97 21.79 -19.33
C ALA A 72 -4.00 22.92 -19.27
N GLN A 73 -3.72 24.07 -19.90
CA GLN A 73 -4.66 25.18 -19.91
C GLN A 73 -5.94 24.86 -20.68
N LYS A 74 -5.85 24.15 -21.81
CA LYS A 74 -7.04 23.64 -22.52
C LYS A 74 -7.88 22.71 -21.64
N LEU A 75 -7.25 21.75 -20.96
CA LEU A 75 -7.93 20.81 -20.07
C LEU A 75 -8.64 21.54 -18.92
N ILE A 76 -7.96 22.49 -18.27
CA ILE A 76 -8.50 23.28 -17.16
C ILE A 76 -9.66 24.15 -17.63
N ALA A 77 -9.51 24.86 -18.76
CA ALA A 77 -10.54 25.72 -19.32
C ALA A 77 -11.81 24.94 -19.71
N ALA A 78 -11.68 23.65 -20.03
CA ALA A 78 -12.80 22.78 -20.38
C ALA A 78 -13.61 22.30 -19.17
N ILE A 79 -13.07 22.32 -17.94
CA ILE A 79 -13.72 21.76 -16.74
C ILE A 79 -15.17 22.25 -16.56
N PRO A 80 -15.50 23.57 -16.67
CA PRO A 80 -16.86 24.05 -16.49
C PRO A 80 -17.87 23.52 -17.52
N HIS A 81 -17.38 23.05 -18.67
CA HIS A 81 -18.18 22.53 -19.76
C HIS A 81 -18.27 20.99 -19.77
N ILE A 82 -17.47 20.32 -18.94
CA ILE A 82 -17.48 18.86 -18.78
C ILE A 82 -18.53 18.46 -17.74
N PRO A 83 -19.35 17.42 -17.98
CA PRO A 83 -20.25 16.87 -16.97
C PRO A 83 -19.52 16.61 -15.65
N GLU A 84 -20.11 17.05 -14.54
CA GLU A 84 -19.44 17.07 -13.22
C GLU A 84 -18.82 15.72 -12.82
N TRP A 85 -19.48 14.63 -13.15
CA TRP A 85 -19.01 13.29 -12.84
C TRP A 85 -17.79 12.86 -13.70
N ARG A 86 -17.52 13.53 -14.82
CA ARG A 86 -16.34 13.30 -15.68
C ARG A 86 -15.16 14.22 -15.36
N GLN A 87 -15.41 15.34 -14.64
CA GLN A 87 -14.37 16.31 -14.28
C GLN A 87 -13.15 15.71 -13.54
N PRO A 88 -13.27 14.69 -12.67
CA PRO A 88 -12.11 14.08 -12.00
C PRO A 88 -11.04 13.54 -12.95
N LEU A 89 -11.37 13.18 -14.21
CA LEU A 89 -10.37 12.78 -15.20
C LEU A 89 -9.34 13.88 -15.43
N ILE A 90 -9.78 15.14 -15.48
CA ILE A 90 -8.89 16.27 -15.76
C ILE A 90 -7.82 16.40 -14.67
N ALA A 91 -8.21 16.20 -13.40
CA ALA A 91 -7.28 16.15 -12.29
C ALA A 91 -6.30 14.96 -12.41
N LEU A 92 -6.78 13.78 -12.80
CA LEU A 92 -5.92 12.60 -13.02
C LEU A 92 -4.90 12.81 -14.13
N LEU A 93 -5.25 13.54 -15.18
CA LEU A 93 -4.35 13.82 -16.30
C LEU A 93 -3.24 14.82 -15.94
N LEU A 94 -3.42 15.61 -14.87
CA LEU A 94 -2.53 16.70 -14.45
C LEU A 94 -2.10 16.53 -12.98
N PRO A 95 -1.34 15.48 -12.61
CA PRO A 95 -0.86 15.30 -11.23
C PRO A 95 -0.03 16.45 -10.70
N GLU A 96 0.63 17.20 -11.57
CA GLU A 96 1.45 18.37 -11.24
C GLU A 96 0.59 19.55 -10.74
N LYS A 97 -0.73 19.47 -10.90
CA LYS A 97 -1.70 20.50 -10.53
C LYS A 97 -2.77 19.97 -9.55
N PRO A 98 -2.39 19.55 -8.33
CA PRO A 98 -3.32 18.98 -7.36
C PRO A 98 -4.42 19.97 -6.93
N GLU A 99 -4.22 21.27 -7.11
CA GLU A 99 -5.23 22.32 -6.88
C GLU A 99 -6.52 22.06 -7.66
N ILE A 100 -6.44 21.47 -8.86
CA ILE A 100 -7.61 21.12 -9.67
C ILE A 100 -8.47 20.08 -8.96
N ALA A 101 -7.83 19.06 -8.36
CA ALA A 101 -8.53 18.04 -7.59
C ALA A 101 -9.21 18.66 -6.36
N HIS A 102 -8.55 19.63 -5.71
CA HIS A 102 -9.08 20.32 -4.53
C HIS A 102 -10.29 21.18 -4.88
N GLU A 103 -10.23 21.96 -5.96
CA GLU A 103 -11.33 22.81 -6.42
C GLU A 103 -12.56 21.98 -6.84
N ILE A 104 -12.36 20.88 -7.58
CA ILE A 104 -13.44 19.95 -7.94
C ILE A 104 -14.06 19.35 -6.68
N ALA A 105 -13.23 18.88 -5.75
CA ALA A 105 -13.69 18.32 -4.48
C ALA A 105 -14.50 19.34 -3.67
N GLN A 106 -14.00 20.56 -3.47
CA GLN A 106 -14.70 21.61 -2.72
C GLN A 106 -16.04 21.99 -3.34
N ARG A 107 -16.11 22.06 -4.67
CA ARG A 107 -17.34 22.43 -5.36
C ARG A 107 -18.39 21.31 -5.33
N LEU A 108 -17.98 20.05 -5.48
CA LEU A 108 -18.93 18.95 -5.72
C LEU A 108 -19.22 18.10 -4.49
N LEU A 109 -18.29 18.01 -3.53
CA LEU A 109 -18.53 17.24 -2.30
C LEU A 109 -19.62 17.92 -1.45
N GLY A 110 -20.62 17.12 -1.04
CA GLY A 110 -21.74 17.58 -0.23
C GLY A 110 -22.94 18.10 -1.04
N GLN A 111 -22.78 18.38 -2.33
CA GLN A 111 -23.89 18.79 -3.20
C GLN A 111 -24.52 17.60 -3.93
N LYS A 112 -23.70 16.67 -4.41
CA LYS A 112 -24.14 15.50 -5.18
C LYS A 112 -23.39 14.25 -4.73
N LYS A 113 -24.08 13.10 -4.77
CA LYS A 113 -23.47 11.79 -4.55
C LYS A 113 -22.92 11.28 -5.89
N LEU A 114 -21.70 11.69 -6.22
CA LEU A 114 -21.02 11.27 -7.45
C LEU A 114 -19.92 10.25 -7.10
N PRO A 115 -20.07 8.97 -7.49
CA PRO A 115 -19.04 7.96 -7.28
C PRO A 115 -17.66 8.37 -7.79
N SER A 116 -17.62 9.01 -8.96
CA SER A 116 -16.39 9.42 -9.64
C SER A 116 -15.52 10.40 -8.85
N LEU A 117 -16.04 11.09 -7.83
CA LEU A 117 -15.22 11.92 -6.96
C LEU A 117 -14.21 11.09 -6.15
N GLU A 118 -14.38 9.78 -6.06
CA GLU A 118 -13.40 8.89 -5.43
C GLU A 118 -12.04 8.90 -6.15
N TRP A 119 -12.03 9.14 -7.47
CA TRP A 119 -10.81 9.30 -8.27
C TRP A 119 -9.88 10.40 -7.76
N LEU A 120 -10.43 11.43 -7.10
CA LEU A 120 -9.66 12.55 -6.57
C LEU A 120 -8.69 12.13 -5.46
N LYS A 121 -8.90 10.97 -4.80
CA LYS A 121 -7.96 10.42 -3.79
C LYS A 121 -6.56 10.15 -4.35
N ILE A 122 -6.44 9.94 -5.67
CA ILE A 122 -5.16 9.68 -6.33
C ILE A 122 -4.29 10.94 -6.35
N VAL A 123 -4.89 12.10 -6.64
CA VAL A 123 -4.13 13.33 -6.94
C VAL A 123 -4.19 14.35 -5.82
N ALA A 124 -5.29 14.41 -5.06
CA ALA A 124 -5.44 15.39 -3.99
C ALA A 124 -4.37 15.20 -2.91
N THR A 125 -3.62 16.28 -2.64
CA THR A 125 -2.55 16.33 -1.62
C THR A 125 -2.97 16.93 -0.28
N ASP A 126 -4.03 17.74 -0.24
CA ASP A 126 -4.51 18.40 0.98
C ASP A 126 -5.27 17.43 1.89
N GLU A 127 -4.85 17.30 3.16
CA GLU A 127 -5.46 16.36 4.12
C GLU A 127 -6.89 16.75 4.53
N HIS A 128 -7.24 18.03 4.52
CA HIS A 128 -8.62 18.45 4.76
C HIS A 128 -9.51 18.01 3.59
N ILE A 129 -9.06 18.17 2.35
CA ILE A 129 -9.76 17.66 1.15
C ILE A 129 -9.89 16.14 1.19
N LEU A 130 -8.80 15.42 1.49
CA LEU A 130 -8.84 13.96 1.62
C LEU A 130 -9.80 13.53 2.74
N GLY A 131 -9.84 14.27 3.86
CA GLY A 131 -10.81 14.10 4.93
C GLY A 131 -12.26 14.28 4.46
N LEU A 132 -12.54 15.32 3.66
CA LEU A 132 -13.84 15.55 3.07
C LEU A 132 -14.24 14.42 2.12
N ILE A 133 -13.32 13.95 1.27
CA ILE A 133 -13.56 12.83 0.37
C ILE A 133 -13.90 11.56 1.17
N ARG A 134 -13.10 11.23 2.20
CA ARG A 134 -13.31 10.07 3.10
C ARG A 134 -14.67 10.13 3.80
N LYS A 135 -15.11 11.33 4.21
CA LYS A 135 -16.39 11.52 4.92
C LYS A 135 -17.60 11.42 3.99
N ASN A 136 -17.53 12.03 2.81
CA ASN A 136 -18.68 12.15 1.91
C ASN A 136 -18.84 10.96 0.96
N ILE A 137 -17.78 10.18 0.73
CA ILE A 137 -17.81 8.96 -0.08
C ILE A 137 -17.79 7.76 0.86
N THR A 138 -18.99 7.30 1.25
CA THR A 138 -19.20 6.29 2.31
C THR A 138 -19.00 4.83 1.87
N SER A 139 -18.22 4.57 0.80
CA SER A 139 -17.78 3.24 0.24
C SER A 139 -18.82 2.47 -0.60
N PRO A 140 -18.45 1.86 -1.77
CA PRO A 140 -17.76 0.56 -1.83
C PRO A 140 -16.59 0.42 -2.84
N TYR A 141 -16.20 1.45 -3.60
CA TYR A 141 -15.28 1.22 -4.72
C TYR A 141 -13.81 1.10 -4.34
N ALA A 142 -13.48 1.47 -3.10
CA ALA A 142 -12.20 1.21 -2.46
C ALA A 142 -11.03 1.32 -3.44
N ILE A 143 -10.84 2.48 -4.07
CA ILE A 143 -10.00 2.64 -5.27
C ILE A 143 -8.60 2.02 -5.20
N PHE A 144 -7.99 1.99 -4.02
CA PHE A 144 -6.66 1.40 -3.77
C PHE A 144 -6.67 -0.12 -3.51
N ASP A 145 -7.86 -0.69 -3.37
CA ASP A 145 -8.12 -2.10 -3.10
C ASP A 145 -9.06 -2.73 -4.14
N ASP A 146 -9.31 -2.05 -5.26
CA ASP A 146 -10.02 -2.62 -6.40
C ASP A 146 -9.29 -3.87 -6.94
N TYR A 147 -10.06 -4.90 -7.28
CA TYR A 147 -9.55 -6.19 -7.74
C TYR A 147 -8.65 -6.09 -8.98
N TYR A 148 -9.00 -5.22 -9.93
CA TYR A 148 -8.35 -5.14 -11.23
C TYR A 148 -7.20 -4.14 -11.25
N CYS A 149 -7.40 -3.00 -10.59
CA CYS A 149 -6.53 -1.84 -10.74
C CYS A 149 -6.04 -1.26 -9.41
N GLY A 150 -6.47 -1.76 -8.25
CA GLY A 150 -6.14 -1.20 -6.94
C GLY A 150 -4.64 -1.09 -6.71
N ALA A 151 -3.90 -2.16 -7.01
CA ALA A 151 -2.44 -2.17 -6.91
C ALA A 151 -1.77 -1.16 -7.87
N ILE A 152 -2.32 -0.96 -9.07
CA ILE A 152 -1.82 0.03 -10.05
C ILE A 152 -2.00 1.43 -9.48
N TRP A 153 -3.16 1.73 -8.91
CA TRP A 153 -3.44 3.05 -8.34
C TRP A 153 -2.62 3.33 -7.09
N SER A 154 -2.45 2.35 -6.20
CA SER A 154 -1.55 2.46 -5.05
C SER A 154 -0.10 2.73 -5.50
N ALA A 155 0.40 1.97 -6.48
CA ALA A 155 1.73 2.18 -7.05
C ALA A 155 1.88 3.55 -7.72
N THR A 156 0.85 4.00 -8.44
CA THR A 156 0.82 5.32 -9.10
C THR A 156 0.98 6.45 -8.08
N VAL A 157 0.17 6.45 -7.01
CA VAL A 157 0.26 7.49 -5.96
C VAL A 157 1.60 7.44 -5.23
N LEU A 158 2.14 6.24 -4.97
CA LEU A 158 3.47 6.08 -4.37
C LEU A 158 4.58 6.61 -5.28
N GLN A 159 4.49 6.39 -6.58
CA GLN A 159 5.47 6.88 -7.55
C GLN A 159 5.44 8.41 -7.64
N GLU A 160 4.26 9.02 -7.57
CA GLU A 160 4.08 10.47 -7.73
C GLU A 160 4.36 11.25 -6.44
N GLN A 161 3.99 10.69 -5.29
CA GLN A 161 3.98 11.42 -4.01
C GLN A 161 4.91 10.81 -2.96
N GLY A 162 5.60 9.73 -3.31
CA GLY A 162 6.53 9.03 -2.43
C GLY A 162 5.85 8.54 -1.15
N VAL A 163 6.60 8.59 -0.05
CA VAL A 163 6.13 8.11 1.27
C VAL A 163 5.01 8.96 1.87
N ALA A 164 4.79 10.19 1.38
CA ALA A 164 3.68 11.05 1.82
C ALA A 164 2.31 10.46 1.44
N ALA A 165 2.27 9.52 0.50
CA ALA A 165 1.05 8.79 0.13
C ALA A 165 0.59 7.78 1.19
N LEU A 166 1.50 7.25 2.00
CA LEU A 166 1.22 6.09 2.87
C LEU A 166 0.02 6.27 3.81
N PRO A 167 -0.23 7.44 4.43
CA PRO A 167 -1.41 7.64 5.27
C PRO A 167 -2.74 7.35 4.56
N ARG A 168 -2.81 7.50 3.22
CA ARG A 168 -4.02 7.22 2.43
C ARG A 168 -4.38 5.75 2.37
N PHE A 169 -3.39 4.87 2.57
CA PHE A 169 -3.59 3.42 2.55
C PHE A 169 -4.02 2.85 3.91
N ALA A 170 -4.00 3.66 4.98
CA ALA A 170 -4.38 3.20 6.31
C ALA A 170 -5.77 2.52 6.37
N PRO A 171 -6.83 3.03 5.70
CA PRO A 171 -8.13 2.36 5.67
C PRO A 171 -8.13 0.99 4.97
N TYR A 172 -7.12 0.73 4.13
CA TYR A 172 -7.01 -0.45 3.27
C TYR A 172 -5.92 -1.42 3.75
N ALA A 173 -5.31 -1.17 4.91
CA ALA A 173 -4.20 -1.96 5.41
C ALA A 173 -4.59 -3.42 5.73
N ALA A 174 -5.85 -3.67 6.10
CA ALA A 174 -6.38 -5.01 6.34
C ALA A 174 -6.85 -5.71 5.06
N SER A 175 -6.91 -4.99 3.94
CA SER A 175 -7.43 -5.50 2.68
C SER A 175 -6.44 -6.39 1.93
N ASP A 176 -6.85 -6.98 0.81
CA ASP A 176 -6.02 -7.92 0.08
C ASP A 176 -5.05 -7.26 -0.90
N TYR A 177 -5.50 -6.29 -1.71
CA TYR A 177 -4.70 -5.72 -2.80
C TYR A 177 -3.83 -4.56 -2.32
N CYS A 178 -4.40 -3.62 -1.57
CA CYS A 178 -3.63 -2.47 -1.06
C CYS A 178 -2.56 -2.92 -0.06
N ALA A 179 -2.89 -3.86 0.83
CA ALA A 179 -1.93 -4.39 1.78
C ALA A 179 -0.81 -5.21 1.12
N ASP A 180 -1.07 -5.83 -0.03
CA ASP A 180 -0.03 -6.49 -0.81
C ASP A 180 1.00 -5.47 -1.32
N VAL A 181 0.56 -4.28 -1.75
CA VAL A 181 1.48 -3.19 -2.11
C VAL A 181 2.27 -2.73 -0.88
N LEU A 182 1.61 -2.52 0.27
CA LEU A 182 2.27 -2.08 1.50
C LEU A 182 3.39 -3.03 1.94
N ARG A 183 3.24 -4.35 1.73
CA ARG A 183 4.26 -5.35 2.12
C ARG A 183 5.57 -5.21 1.35
N HIS A 184 5.57 -4.50 0.23
CA HIS A 184 6.74 -4.27 -0.62
C HIS A 184 7.46 -2.94 -0.33
N ILE A 185 6.99 -2.17 0.66
CA ILE A 185 7.52 -0.85 0.97
C ILE A 185 8.46 -0.93 2.17
N ASN A 186 9.75 -0.67 1.95
CA ASN A 186 10.76 -0.56 3.00
C ASN A 186 10.65 0.78 3.75
N HIS A 187 9.56 1.00 4.48
CA HIS A 187 9.34 2.22 5.26
C HIS A 187 8.65 1.91 6.59
N PRO A 188 9.12 2.44 7.75
CA PRO A 188 8.56 2.11 9.06
C PRO A 188 7.05 2.32 9.13
N PHE A 189 6.53 3.41 8.56
CA PHE A 189 5.09 3.68 8.57
C PHE A 189 4.27 2.63 7.79
N ALA A 190 4.79 2.05 6.70
CA ALA A 190 4.10 0.97 5.99
C ALA A 190 4.01 -0.30 6.85
N LEU A 191 5.11 -0.63 7.55
CA LEU A 191 5.14 -1.74 8.52
C LEU A 191 4.21 -1.47 9.70
N THR A 192 4.14 -0.23 10.20
CA THR A 192 3.19 0.18 11.25
C THR A 192 1.74 -0.12 10.84
N LEU A 193 1.35 0.18 9.60
CA LEU A 193 0.01 -0.12 9.09
C LEU A 193 -0.27 -1.64 9.11
N LEU A 194 0.68 -2.46 8.66
CA LEU A 194 0.54 -3.91 8.63
C LEU A 194 0.52 -4.54 10.03
N ILE A 195 1.37 -4.06 10.95
CA ILE A 195 1.44 -4.54 12.34
C ILE A 195 0.11 -4.28 13.06
N ARG A 196 -0.49 -3.10 12.86
CA ARG A 196 -1.76 -2.73 13.52
C ARG A 196 -2.92 -3.66 13.14
N VAL A 197 -2.94 -4.19 11.93
CA VAL A 197 -4.02 -5.04 11.42
C VAL A 197 -3.68 -6.53 11.46
N ALA A 198 -2.49 -6.90 11.93
CA ALA A 198 -1.99 -8.27 11.90
C ALA A 198 -2.92 -9.29 12.58
N GLY A 199 -3.65 -8.86 13.62
CA GLY A 199 -4.61 -9.70 14.34
C GLY A 199 -5.96 -9.90 13.65
N HIS A 200 -6.26 -9.19 12.56
CA HIS A 200 -7.59 -9.24 11.94
C HIS A 200 -7.85 -10.58 11.24
N THR A 201 -6.89 -11.07 10.44
CA THR A 201 -7.02 -12.33 9.71
C THR A 201 -5.67 -13.03 9.58
N LYS A 202 -5.69 -14.34 9.27
CA LYS A 202 -4.47 -15.12 8.96
C LYS A 202 -3.68 -14.50 7.81
N ARG A 203 -4.36 -13.92 6.81
CA ARG A 203 -3.71 -13.23 5.68
C ARG A 203 -3.00 -11.95 6.12
N CYS A 204 -3.61 -11.16 7.02
CA CYS A 204 -2.96 -9.98 7.58
C CYS A 204 -1.68 -10.35 8.34
N HIS A 205 -1.75 -11.41 9.16
CA HIS A 205 -0.58 -11.92 9.88
C HIS A 205 0.54 -12.39 8.93
N ASP A 206 0.20 -13.18 7.91
CA ASP A 206 1.17 -13.66 6.91
C ASP A 206 1.84 -12.49 6.15
N ARG A 207 1.07 -11.48 5.74
CA ARG A 207 1.61 -10.27 5.08
C ARG A 207 2.58 -9.52 5.98
N MET A 208 2.20 -9.29 7.23
CA MET A 208 3.07 -8.65 8.22
C MET A 208 4.36 -9.44 8.39
N THR A 209 4.29 -10.76 8.62
CA THR A 209 5.47 -11.61 8.82
C THR A 209 6.42 -11.57 7.61
N LYS A 210 5.87 -11.63 6.38
CA LYS A 210 6.65 -11.48 5.14
C LYS A 210 7.32 -10.10 5.03
N ALA A 211 6.60 -9.03 5.37
CA ALA A 211 7.14 -7.67 5.33
C ALA A 211 8.25 -7.46 6.36
N ILE A 212 8.09 -8.00 7.58
CA ILE A 212 9.11 -7.95 8.64
C ILE A 212 10.37 -8.72 8.23
N ALA A 213 10.20 -9.91 7.64
CA ALA A 213 11.33 -10.70 7.16
C ALA A 213 12.09 -10.00 6.01
N ALA A 214 11.37 -9.31 5.12
CA ALA A 214 11.98 -8.56 4.02
C ALA A 214 12.69 -7.28 4.49
N PHE A 215 12.14 -6.58 5.48
CA PHE A 215 12.59 -5.25 5.90
C PHE A 215 12.79 -5.14 7.43
N PRO A 216 13.78 -5.84 8.00
CA PRO A 216 13.93 -5.94 9.45
C PRO A 216 14.29 -4.59 10.11
N HIS A 217 15.04 -3.69 9.45
CA HIS A 217 15.31 -2.34 9.97
C HIS A 217 14.03 -1.51 10.13
N ALA A 218 13.22 -1.44 9.07
CA ALA A 218 11.96 -0.69 9.08
C ALA A 218 10.95 -1.30 10.07
N ALA A 219 10.90 -2.62 10.17
CA ALA A 219 10.05 -3.32 11.12
C ALA A 219 10.46 -3.06 12.58
N MET A 220 11.77 -3.09 12.89
CA MET A 220 12.26 -2.77 14.23
C MET A 220 11.89 -1.34 14.60
N ALA A 221 12.10 -0.39 13.69
CA ALA A 221 11.73 1.00 13.92
C ALA A 221 10.21 1.19 14.12
N ALA A 222 9.39 0.52 13.30
CA ALA A 222 7.93 0.55 13.42
C ALA A 222 7.44 0.01 14.77
N LEU A 223 8.00 -1.12 15.24
CA LEU A 223 7.63 -1.71 16.53
C LEU A 223 8.06 -0.84 17.71
N THR A 224 9.26 -0.26 17.67
CA THR A 224 9.73 0.64 18.74
C THR A 224 8.91 1.91 18.82
N GLU A 225 8.52 2.49 17.67
CA GLU A 225 7.64 3.68 17.64
C GLU A 225 6.23 3.37 18.16
N LEU A 226 5.68 2.21 17.79
CA LEU A 226 4.38 1.75 18.29
C LEU A 226 4.40 1.56 19.81
N LEU A 227 5.43 0.90 20.34
CA LEU A 227 5.59 0.68 21.79
C LEU A 227 5.87 1.97 22.55
N GLY A 228 6.52 2.96 21.93
CA GLY A 228 6.69 4.30 22.50
C GLY A 228 5.37 5.06 22.66
N GLN A 229 4.34 4.72 21.88
CA GLN A 229 3.00 5.32 21.95
C GLN A 229 2.05 4.54 22.86
N LYS A 230 2.08 3.21 22.76
CA LYS A 230 1.17 2.31 23.48
C LYS A 230 1.86 0.99 23.73
N GLU A 231 1.85 0.56 24.98
CA GLU A 231 2.37 -0.74 25.37
C GLU A 231 1.44 -1.87 24.90
N GLU A 232 2.00 -2.86 24.18
CA GLU A 232 1.26 -4.03 23.73
C GLU A 232 2.15 -5.28 23.75
N ASN A 233 1.70 -6.33 24.45
CA ASN A 233 2.50 -7.54 24.66
C ASN A 233 2.90 -8.23 23.35
N SER A 234 2.01 -8.25 22.36
CA SER A 234 2.26 -8.85 21.05
C SER A 234 3.45 -8.16 20.35
N TRP A 235 3.44 -6.82 20.30
CA TRP A 235 4.49 -6.01 19.70
C TRP A 235 5.80 -6.13 20.46
N ARG A 236 5.75 -6.16 21.80
CA ARG A 236 6.94 -6.36 22.64
C ARG A 236 7.59 -7.72 22.38
N ILE A 237 6.81 -8.80 22.29
CA ILE A 237 7.32 -10.14 21.96
C ILE A 237 7.99 -10.14 20.58
N MET A 238 7.36 -9.50 19.58
CA MET A 238 7.95 -9.39 18.25
C MET A 238 9.26 -8.60 18.25
N LEU A 239 9.31 -7.45 18.93
CA LEU A 239 10.52 -6.64 19.06
C LEU A 239 11.65 -7.42 19.75
N MET A 240 11.35 -8.09 20.87
CA MET A 240 12.34 -8.91 21.59
C MET A 240 12.86 -10.05 20.72
N THR A 241 11.99 -10.71 19.96
CA THR A 241 12.40 -11.78 19.02
C THR A 241 13.36 -11.24 17.95
N MET A 242 13.09 -10.05 17.41
CA MET A 242 13.98 -9.39 16.45
C MET A 242 15.31 -8.98 17.06
N LEU A 243 15.30 -8.44 18.29
CA LEU A 243 16.52 -8.05 19.00
C LEU A 243 17.42 -9.26 19.33
N ILE A 244 16.82 -10.39 19.71
CA ILE A 244 17.56 -11.64 19.95
C ILE A 244 18.17 -12.15 18.64
N SER A 245 17.39 -12.11 17.55
CA SER A 245 17.84 -12.67 16.26
C SER A 245 18.86 -11.78 15.55
N GLN A 246 18.74 -10.45 15.69
CA GLN A 246 19.53 -9.47 14.94
C GLN A 246 19.87 -8.24 15.81
N PRO A 247 20.68 -8.41 16.88
CA PRO A 247 20.94 -7.34 17.85
C PRO A 247 21.64 -6.10 17.24
N ALA A 248 22.47 -6.30 16.22
CA ALA A 248 23.21 -5.23 15.55
C ALA A 248 22.30 -4.21 14.84
N LEU A 249 21.05 -4.56 14.54
CA LEU A 249 20.09 -3.64 13.91
C LEU A 249 19.64 -2.52 14.86
N ALA A 250 19.62 -2.79 16.16
CA ALA A 250 19.13 -1.84 17.15
C ALA A 250 19.89 -0.52 17.10
N GLU A 251 21.23 -0.58 17.01
CA GLU A 251 22.04 0.65 16.93
C GLU A 251 21.84 1.40 15.61
N GLN A 252 21.59 0.68 14.51
CA GLN A 252 21.42 1.26 13.18
C GLN A 252 20.11 2.04 13.04
N VAL A 253 19.05 1.67 13.78
CA VAL A 253 17.75 2.33 13.71
C VAL A 253 17.63 3.56 14.62
N ILE A 254 18.44 3.66 15.68
CA ILE A 254 18.39 4.76 16.67
C ILE A 254 18.32 6.17 16.03
N PRO A 255 19.11 6.50 14.99
CA PRO A 255 19.08 7.84 14.40
C PRO A 255 17.73 8.24 13.80
N TRP A 256 16.85 7.28 13.54
CA TRP A 256 15.56 7.48 12.88
C TRP A 256 14.37 7.36 13.83
N LEU A 257 14.63 7.21 15.14
CA LEU A 257 13.62 7.01 16.17
C LEU A 257 13.33 8.29 16.95
N SER A 258 12.08 8.41 17.39
CA SER A 258 11.64 9.38 18.38
C SER A 258 12.27 9.10 19.75
N THR A 259 12.38 10.13 20.60
CA THR A 259 12.93 9.99 21.96
C THR A 259 12.23 8.90 22.78
N PRO A 260 10.88 8.78 22.78
CA PRO A 260 10.19 7.68 23.46
C PRO A 260 10.56 6.30 22.89
N ALA A 261 10.66 6.17 21.57
CA ALA A 261 11.01 4.91 20.91
C ALA A 261 12.45 4.48 21.23
N VAL A 262 13.39 5.43 21.32
CA VAL A 262 14.78 5.16 21.76
C VAL A 262 14.80 4.64 23.20
N ALA A 263 13.98 5.20 24.09
CA ALA A 263 13.90 4.73 25.48
C ALA A 263 13.37 3.29 25.57
N VAL A 264 12.35 2.96 24.78
CA VAL A 264 11.83 1.58 24.66
C VAL A 264 12.91 0.64 24.15
N LEU A 265 13.59 0.98 23.06
CA LEU A 265 14.62 0.14 22.46
C LEU A 265 15.77 -0.15 23.45
N LYS A 266 16.26 0.88 24.14
CA LYS A 266 17.30 0.74 25.17
C LYS A 266 16.85 -0.11 26.35
N SER A 267 15.60 0.06 26.79
CA SER A 267 15.01 -0.77 27.86
C SER A 267 14.96 -2.25 27.46
N CYS A 268 14.52 -2.54 26.23
CA CYS A 268 14.53 -3.91 25.69
C CYS A 268 15.95 -4.49 25.58
N GLN A 269 16.93 -3.71 25.13
CA GLN A 269 18.34 -4.13 25.09
C GLN A 269 18.88 -4.42 26.50
N GLN A 270 18.58 -3.57 27.48
CA GLN A 270 18.98 -3.78 28.87
C GLN A 270 18.40 -5.09 29.43
N GLN A 271 17.12 -5.38 29.17
CA GLN A 271 16.48 -6.64 29.58
C GLN A 271 17.18 -7.87 29.01
N LEU A 272 17.74 -7.80 27.80
CA LEU A 272 18.51 -8.89 27.19
C LEU A 272 19.90 -9.06 27.80
N THR A 273 20.52 -7.98 28.28
CA THR A 273 21.84 -8.01 28.92
C THR A 273 21.80 -8.27 30.42
N GLN A 274 20.63 -8.20 31.06
CA GLN A 274 20.52 -8.52 32.48
C GLN A 274 20.88 -9.99 32.68
N PRO A 275 21.82 -10.30 33.60
CA PRO A 275 22.12 -11.68 33.96
C PRO A 275 20.85 -12.31 34.52
N SER A 276 20.23 -13.17 33.72
CA SER A 276 19.20 -14.07 34.18
C SER A 276 19.84 -15.00 35.20
N ASN A 277 19.23 -15.11 36.38
CA ASN A 277 19.56 -16.12 37.39
C ASN A 277 19.22 -17.52 36.82
N HIS A 278 20.05 -18.00 35.90
CA HIS A 278 20.05 -19.39 35.50
C HIS A 278 20.75 -20.18 36.60
N ALA A 279 20.11 -21.25 37.06
CA ALA A 279 20.80 -22.23 37.89
C ALA A 279 22.01 -22.77 37.11
N SER A 280 23.21 -22.66 37.68
CA SER A 280 24.38 -23.35 37.14
C SER A 280 24.13 -24.86 37.14
N ALA A 281 24.89 -25.62 36.35
CA ALA A 281 24.80 -27.09 36.37
C ALA A 281 24.92 -27.66 37.80
N ASP A 282 25.67 -26.97 38.67
CA ASP A 282 25.87 -27.33 40.08
C ASP A 282 24.62 -27.11 40.97
N LEU A 283 23.67 -26.31 40.50
CA LEU A 283 22.41 -25.98 41.18
C LEU A 283 21.22 -26.75 40.59
N LEU A 284 21.43 -27.55 39.54
CA LEU A 284 20.41 -28.35 38.89
C LEU A 284 20.44 -29.80 39.43
N PRO A 285 19.28 -30.45 39.64
CA PRO A 285 19.25 -31.87 40.02
C PRO A 285 19.98 -32.74 38.99
N ALA A 286 20.66 -33.79 39.44
CA ALA A 286 21.46 -34.68 38.59
C ALA A 286 20.67 -35.26 37.38
N VAL A 287 19.35 -35.40 37.50
CA VAL A 287 18.47 -35.89 36.41
C VAL A 287 18.35 -34.91 35.23
N VAL A 288 18.61 -33.61 35.46
CA VAL A 288 18.56 -32.54 34.44
C VAL A 288 19.94 -32.34 33.82
N VAL A 289 21.00 -32.46 34.63
CA VAL A 289 22.40 -32.35 34.18
C VAL A 289 22.85 -33.59 33.41
N SER A 290 22.35 -34.77 33.82
CA SER A 290 22.61 -36.07 33.22
C SER A 290 21.29 -36.81 33.01
N PRO A 291 20.53 -36.48 31.94
CA PRO A 291 19.27 -37.16 31.66
C PRO A 291 19.51 -38.66 31.45
N PRO A 292 18.71 -39.54 32.11
CA PRO A 292 18.94 -40.99 32.10
C PRO A 292 18.84 -41.65 30.71
N LEU A 293 18.32 -40.92 29.71
CA LEU A 293 18.24 -41.35 28.31
C LEU A 293 19.58 -41.25 27.55
N ALA A 294 20.64 -40.67 28.13
CA ALA A 294 21.93 -40.50 27.47
C ALA A 294 22.88 -41.71 27.57
N PHE A 295 22.51 -42.77 28.29
CA PHE A 295 23.39 -43.94 28.51
C PHE A 295 23.31 -45.03 27.43
N GLU A 296 22.41 -44.95 26.45
CA GLU A 296 22.39 -45.91 25.33
C GLU A 296 23.11 -45.36 24.08
N LYS A 297 24.41 -45.13 24.20
CA LYS A 297 25.34 -45.23 23.05
C LYS A 297 26.62 -45.92 23.48
N GLU A 298 26.51 -47.13 24.02
CA GLU A 298 27.64 -48.04 24.03
C GLU A 298 27.83 -48.64 22.63
N LYS A 299 29.08 -48.60 22.19
CA LYS A 299 29.59 -49.09 20.90
C LYS A 299 29.15 -50.54 20.63
N ILE A 300 28.58 -50.78 19.45
CA ILE A 300 28.76 -52.07 18.77
C ILE A 300 29.68 -51.79 17.58
N ALA A 301 30.95 -52.15 17.74
CA ALA A 301 31.89 -52.28 16.64
C ALA A 301 31.74 -53.68 16.04
N ASP A 302 31.48 -53.70 14.73
CA ASP A 302 32.01 -54.62 13.72
C ASP A 302 32.03 -56.13 14.01
N SER A 303 31.10 -56.87 13.39
CA SER A 303 31.38 -58.17 12.76
C SER A 303 30.22 -58.54 11.84
N GLY A 304 30.49 -58.65 10.54
CA GLY A 304 29.49 -58.90 9.51
C GLY A 304 28.90 -60.30 9.47
N ALA A 305 27.73 -60.38 8.82
CA ALA A 305 27.27 -61.48 7.97
C ALA A 305 25.86 -61.08 7.48
N GLY A 306 25.63 -61.17 6.17
CA GLY A 306 24.39 -60.71 5.55
C GLY A 306 23.16 -61.55 5.87
N PHE A 307 22.01 -61.11 5.37
CA PHE A 307 21.16 -61.89 4.45
C PHE A 307 19.98 -61.04 3.97
N SER A 308 19.55 -61.40 2.76
CA SER A 308 18.50 -60.86 1.91
C SER A 308 17.07 -61.19 2.37
N ALA A 309 16.08 -60.59 1.68
CA ALA A 309 14.68 -61.01 1.45
C ALA A 309 13.60 -60.32 2.33
N ILE A 310 12.69 -59.47 1.82
CA ILE A 310 11.50 -59.66 0.92
C ILE A 310 10.17 -59.77 1.71
N ARG A 311 9.22 -58.88 1.37
CA ARG A 311 7.72 -58.91 1.48
C ARG A 311 7.10 -59.08 2.88
N HIS A 312 5.99 -58.42 3.23
CA HIS A 312 4.80 -58.04 2.47
C HIS A 312 4.48 -56.55 2.50
#